data_AF-A0A158DFQ1-F1
#
_entry.id   AF-A0A158DFQ1-F1
#
_cell.length_a   1.000
_cell.length_b   1.000
_cell.length_c   1.000
_cell.angle_alpha   90.00
_cell.angle_beta   90.00
_cell.angle_gamma   90.00
#
_symmetry.space_group_name_H-M   'P 1'
#
loop_
_entity.id
_entity.type
_entity.pdbx_description
1 polymer ?
#
loop_
_entity_poly.entity_id
_entity_poly.type
_entity_poly.pdbx_seq_one_letter_code
_entity_poly.pdbx_strand_id
1 'polypeptide(L)'
;MSNDERIKKWRARRQSGDYSIGAGSAEYVRATASQERAARDACNVDGLLQVLLAAQPASSPLRCVLDALRASANESIVERRSVYEALQCKLQLQTSRAALSQEEADFCSRRLRTIIRLVEMDLRAGLDVYAASYRPERLATDDARLTSAFDKRAQRRREQEKQDARRLALQSDLPLLPQLVPQEAADLSILRARVDLLHAKQNTRTLHGERSRLSALLPLLALQLHTMHAESRFALIWALLGPSVLLTLISSLYFLTGTHFVLGMDVPTFSMTGATTWIMFRQIIFRSSTGYVSARGLLNLPGVTPLMCALVQAAMFLCIYLFVFGLLITVGHSFNLVSLPVHWPAFVLCVVAMAIGGASMGVAFGAAATRWHFILRLAPVIERFLEIFSSVFFVSEQLPAQYRPYFLWSPLAHGMQLLRSAYFGSYRSTDASLSYFLTTLVFMVVIALVAERFARSRVQPM
;
A
#
# COMPACT_ATOMS: atom_id res chain seq x y z
N MET A 1 -18.46 -9.44 -56.20
CA MET A 1 -19.50 -8.40 -56.09
C MET A 1 -18.90 -7.18 -55.41
N SER A 2 -18.80 -6.06 -56.11
CA SER A 2 -18.27 -4.80 -55.56
C SER A 2 -19.22 -4.22 -54.50
N ASN A 3 -18.70 -3.49 -53.53
CA ASN A 3 -19.49 -2.87 -52.45
C ASN A 3 -20.56 -1.92 -53.03
N ASP A 4 -20.25 -1.27 -54.15
CA ASP A 4 -21.19 -0.39 -54.86
C ASP A 4 -22.37 -1.14 -55.47
N GLU A 5 -22.17 -2.37 -55.97
CA GLU A 5 -23.26 -3.20 -56.48
C GLU A 5 -24.21 -3.63 -55.35
N ARG A 6 -23.67 -3.90 -54.16
CA ARG A 6 -24.48 -4.19 -52.96
C ARG A 6 -25.34 -3.00 -52.57
N ILE A 7 -24.78 -1.80 -52.59
CA ILE A 7 -25.49 -0.55 -52.26
C ILE A 7 -26.58 -0.28 -53.32
N LYS A 8 -26.29 -0.51 -54.60
CA LYS A 8 -27.26 -0.35 -55.70
C LYS A 8 -28.41 -1.36 -55.60
N LYS A 9 -28.12 -2.64 -55.34
CA LYS A 9 -29.14 -3.70 -55.10
C LYS A 9 -29.96 -3.45 -53.84
N TRP A 10 -29.39 -2.82 -52.82
CA TRP A 10 -30.10 -2.47 -51.59
C TRP A 10 -31.05 -1.29 -51.80
N ARG A 11 -30.64 -0.25 -52.53
CA ARG A 11 -31.52 0.88 -52.89
C ARG A 11 -32.67 0.45 -53.81
N ALA A 12 -32.39 -0.41 -54.80
CA ALA A 12 -33.41 -0.93 -55.71
C ALA A 12 -34.53 -1.69 -54.98
N ARG A 13 -34.18 -2.51 -53.96
CA ARG A 13 -35.15 -3.22 -53.12
C ARG A 13 -35.99 -2.33 -52.20
N ARG A 14 -35.52 -1.10 -51.94
CA ARG A 14 -36.23 -0.13 -51.10
C ARG A 14 -37.23 0.73 -51.88
N GLN A 15 -37.08 0.82 -53.21
CA GLN A 15 -37.95 1.58 -54.10
C GLN A 15 -39.10 0.75 -54.69
N SER A 16 -39.00 -0.58 -54.70
CA SER A 16 -40.15 -1.46 -54.98
C SER A 16 -41.15 -1.35 -53.82
N GLY A 17 -42.37 -0.87 -54.11
CA GLY A 17 -43.43 -0.59 -53.13
C GLY A 17 -43.90 -1.76 -52.26
N ASP A 18 -43.38 -2.96 -52.46
CA ASP A 18 -43.67 -4.17 -51.67
C ASP A 18 -42.80 -4.32 -50.40
N TYR A 19 -41.86 -3.40 -50.13
CA TYR A 19 -41.02 -3.47 -48.93
C TYR A 19 -41.54 -2.54 -47.82
N SER A 20 -42.44 -3.05 -46.97
CA SER A 20 -42.74 -2.40 -45.69
C SER A 20 -41.70 -2.81 -44.64
N ILE A 21 -41.10 -1.82 -43.97
CA ILE A 21 -40.17 -2.05 -42.86
C ILE A 21 -40.97 -2.74 -41.76
N GLY A 22 -40.75 -4.04 -41.56
CA GLY A 22 -41.49 -4.87 -40.61
C GLY A 22 -42.53 -5.84 -41.22
N ALA A 23 -42.62 -5.97 -42.55
CA ALA A 23 -43.47 -7.01 -43.17
C ALA A 23 -43.15 -8.41 -42.63
N GLY A 24 -41.86 -8.73 -42.51
CA GLY A 24 -41.38 -9.97 -41.91
C GLY A 24 -41.47 -10.01 -40.39
N SER A 25 -41.60 -8.86 -39.68
CA SER A 25 -41.66 -8.86 -38.21
C SER A 25 -43.03 -9.29 -37.69
N ALA A 26 -44.12 -9.04 -38.41
CA ALA A 26 -45.45 -9.49 -37.98
C ALA A 26 -45.63 -11.02 -38.12
N GLU A 27 -45.09 -11.59 -39.20
CA GLU A 27 -45.03 -13.05 -39.40
C GLU A 27 -44.01 -13.70 -38.46
N TYR A 28 -42.84 -13.08 -38.26
CA TYR A 28 -41.84 -13.51 -37.29
C TYR A 28 -42.38 -13.46 -35.85
N VAL A 29 -43.14 -12.43 -35.45
CA VAL A 29 -43.73 -12.30 -34.10
C VAL A 29 -44.87 -13.32 -33.88
N ARG A 30 -45.67 -13.65 -34.90
CA ARG A 30 -46.70 -14.70 -34.77
C ARG A 30 -46.10 -16.11 -34.76
N ALA A 31 -45.11 -16.38 -35.62
CA ALA A 31 -44.40 -17.65 -35.65
C ALA A 31 -43.61 -17.88 -34.35
N THR A 32 -42.92 -16.85 -33.84
CA THR A 32 -42.24 -16.91 -32.54
C THR A 32 -43.23 -17.10 -31.39
N ALA A 33 -44.39 -16.46 -31.36
CA ALA A 33 -45.36 -16.65 -30.27
C ALA A 33 -45.99 -18.06 -30.22
N SER A 34 -46.25 -18.69 -31.38
CA SER A 34 -46.75 -20.09 -31.44
C SER A 34 -45.64 -21.12 -31.21
N GLN A 35 -44.43 -20.88 -31.74
CA GLN A 35 -43.27 -21.75 -31.54
C GLN A 35 -42.66 -21.60 -30.14
N GLU A 36 -42.75 -20.43 -29.49
CA GLU A 36 -42.38 -20.25 -28.08
C GLU A 36 -43.31 -21.05 -27.16
N ARG A 37 -44.60 -21.15 -27.48
CA ARG A 37 -45.53 -22.01 -26.72
C ARG A 37 -45.23 -23.50 -26.94
N ALA A 38 -44.98 -23.92 -28.19
CA ALA A 38 -44.58 -25.29 -28.50
C ALA A 38 -43.20 -25.68 -27.89
N ALA A 39 -42.22 -24.78 -27.91
CA ALA A 39 -40.91 -24.98 -27.28
C ALA A 39 -40.95 -24.89 -25.74
N ARG A 40 -41.94 -24.18 -25.16
CA ARG A 40 -42.23 -24.19 -23.72
C ARG A 40 -42.72 -25.55 -23.24
N ASP A 41 -43.53 -26.24 -24.06
CA ASP A 41 -44.19 -27.51 -23.69
C ASP A 41 -43.43 -28.77 -24.12
N ALA A 42 -42.61 -28.71 -25.18
CA ALA A 42 -42.06 -29.93 -25.81
C ALA A 42 -40.69 -30.39 -25.29
N CYS A 43 -40.03 -29.64 -24.41
CA CYS A 43 -38.75 -30.06 -23.85
C CYS A 43 -38.84 -30.12 -22.32
N ASN A 44 -38.33 -31.21 -21.74
CA ASN A 44 -38.24 -31.43 -20.30
C ASN A 44 -37.11 -30.54 -19.71
N VAL A 45 -37.22 -29.20 -19.91
CA VAL A 45 -36.16 -28.20 -19.65
C VAL A 45 -36.03 -27.82 -18.18
N ASP A 46 -36.89 -28.33 -17.29
CA ASP A 46 -36.78 -28.04 -15.86
C ASP A 46 -35.46 -28.57 -15.27
N GLY A 47 -34.84 -29.55 -15.94
CA GLY A 47 -33.49 -30.04 -15.63
C GLY A 47 -32.34 -29.37 -16.40
N LEU A 48 -32.56 -28.43 -17.33
CA LEU A 48 -31.47 -27.90 -18.19
C LEU A 48 -30.39 -27.17 -17.39
N LEU A 49 -30.80 -26.38 -16.39
CA LEU A 49 -29.88 -25.76 -15.45
C LEU A 49 -29.06 -26.82 -14.69
N GLN A 50 -29.71 -27.88 -14.22
CA GLN A 50 -29.07 -28.96 -13.46
C GLN A 50 -28.12 -29.78 -14.33
N VAL A 51 -28.45 -30.01 -15.60
CA VAL A 51 -27.63 -30.70 -16.59
C VAL A 51 -26.39 -29.86 -16.97
N LEU A 52 -26.55 -28.54 -17.09
CA LEU A 52 -25.43 -27.64 -17.40
C LEU A 52 -24.50 -27.40 -16.20
N LEU A 53 -25.03 -27.45 -14.98
CA LEU A 53 -24.25 -27.35 -13.73
C LEU A 53 -23.56 -28.67 -13.36
N ALA A 54 -24.19 -29.80 -13.65
CA ALA A 54 -23.64 -31.10 -13.27
C ALA A 54 -22.32 -31.36 -14.01
N ALA A 55 -21.38 -31.99 -13.28
CA ALA A 55 -20.12 -32.53 -13.81
C ALA A 55 -20.34 -33.77 -14.71
N GLN A 56 -21.48 -33.83 -15.39
CA GLN A 56 -21.82 -34.88 -16.33
C GLN A 56 -21.23 -34.58 -17.71
N PRO A 57 -20.97 -35.63 -18.53
CA PRO A 57 -20.42 -35.48 -19.86
C PRO A 57 -21.31 -34.56 -20.72
N ALA A 58 -20.67 -33.76 -21.59
CA ALA A 58 -21.30 -32.81 -22.50
C ALA A 58 -22.39 -33.39 -23.42
N SER A 59 -22.55 -34.72 -23.46
CA SER A 59 -23.61 -35.42 -24.17
C SER A 59 -25.01 -35.12 -23.61
N SER A 60 -25.13 -34.85 -22.31
CA SER A 60 -26.41 -34.53 -21.67
C SER A 60 -26.97 -33.15 -22.07
N PRO A 61 -26.23 -32.03 -21.99
CA PRO A 61 -26.74 -30.74 -22.45
C PRO A 61 -26.91 -30.68 -23.98
N LEU A 62 -26.10 -31.44 -24.74
CA LEU A 62 -26.28 -31.57 -26.19
C LEU A 62 -27.65 -32.19 -26.52
N ARG A 63 -28.05 -33.26 -25.83
CA ARG A 63 -29.35 -33.91 -26.04
C ARG A 63 -30.51 -32.94 -25.82
N CYS A 64 -30.48 -32.14 -24.75
CA CYS A 64 -31.52 -31.14 -24.52
C CYS A 64 -31.67 -30.14 -25.69
N VAL A 65 -30.55 -29.69 -26.28
CA VAL A 65 -30.57 -28.78 -27.43
C VAL A 65 -31.13 -29.49 -28.67
N LEU A 66 -30.72 -30.74 -28.91
CA LEU A 66 -31.19 -31.54 -30.05
C LEU A 66 -32.68 -31.89 -29.94
N ASP A 67 -33.16 -32.23 -28.74
CA ASP A 67 -34.57 -32.54 -28.49
C ASP A 67 -35.45 -31.29 -28.70
N ALA A 68 -34.98 -30.11 -28.27
CA ALA A 68 -35.65 -28.84 -28.55
C ALA A 68 -35.70 -28.52 -30.06
N LEU A 69 -34.65 -28.87 -30.82
CA LEU A 69 -34.62 -28.72 -32.27
C LEU A 69 -35.52 -29.74 -32.99
N ARG A 70 -35.61 -30.99 -32.50
CA ARG A 70 -36.49 -32.03 -33.06
C ARG A 70 -37.96 -31.73 -32.82
N ALA A 71 -38.30 -31.27 -31.62
CA ALA A 71 -39.66 -30.90 -31.26
C ALA A 71 -40.23 -29.75 -32.10
N SER A 72 -39.38 -28.97 -32.76
CA SER A 72 -39.79 -27.77 -33.47
C SER A 72 -39.87 -27.92 -35.00
N ALA A 73 -39.57 -29.09 -35.59
CA ALA A 73 -39.75 -29.38 -37.03
C ALA A 73 -39.30 -28.24 -37.99
N ASN A 74 -38.13 -27.65 -37.73
CA ASN A 74 -37.70 -26.40 -38.37
C ASN A 74 -36.63 -26.64 -39.45
N GLU A 75 -36.94 -26.32 -40.70
CA GLU A 75 -35.98 -26.37 -41.83
C GLU A 75 -35.27 -25.01 -42.06
N SER A 76 -35.88 -23.88 -41.65
CA SER A 76 -35.32 -22.55 -41.93
C SER A 76 -34.35 -22.05 -40.85
N ILE A 77 -33.36 -21.25 -41.26
CA ILE A 77 -32.37 -20.62 -40.34
C ILE A 77 -33.07 -19.72 -39.30
N VAL A 78 -34.18 -19.10 -39.68
CA VAL A 78 -34.90 -18.12 -38.83
C VAL A 78 -35.60 -18.84 -37.69
N GLU A 79 -36.25 -19.97 -37.96
CA GLU A 79 -36.94 -20.77 -36.95
C GLU A 79 -35.96 -21.48 -36.00
N ARG A 80 -34.79 -21.92 -36.48
CA ARG A 80 -33.76 -22.46 -35.57
C ARG A 80 -33.24 -21.42 -34.58
N ARG A 81 -33.15 -20.14 -34.99
CA ARG A 81 -32.69 -19.05 -34.11
C ARG A 81 -33.67 -18.76 -32.98
N SER A 82 -34.98 -18.78 -33.24
CA SER A 82 -35.99 -18.54 -32.20
C SER A 82 -35.92 -19.60 -31.10
N VAL A 83 -35.63 -20.86 -31.44
CA VAL A 83 -35.41 -21.95 -30.48
C VAL A 83 -34.17 -21.69 -29.60
N TYR A 84 -33.05 -21.27 -30.19
CA TYR A 84 -31.84 -20.94 -29.43
C TYR A 84 -32.05 -19.75 -28.48
N GLU A 85 -32.76 -18.71 -28.92
CA GLU A 85 -33.09 -17.55 -28.09
C GLU A 85 -34.01 -17.94 -26.92
N ALA A 86 -35.01 -18.79 -27.17
CA ALA A 86 -35.89 -19.32 -26.13
C ALA A 86 -35.11 -20.13 -25.07
N LEU A 87 -34.16 -20.97 -25.48
CA LEU A 87 -33.30 -21.74 -24.57
C LEU A 87 -32.41 -20.83 -23.71
N GLN A 88 -31.81 -19.79 -24.31
CA GLN A 88 -30.98 -18.83 -23.58
C GLN A 88 -31.81 -18.00 -22.58
N CYS A 89 -32.99 -17.52 -22.99
CA CYS A 89 -33.91 -16.77 -22.13
C CYS A 89 -34.36 -17.63 -20.94
N LYS A 90 -34.73 -18.90 -21.19
CA LYS A 90 -35.15 -19.83 -20.13
C LYS A 90 -34.02 -20.14 -19.15
N LEU A 91 -32.79 -20.35 -19.64
CA LEU A 91 -31.61 -20.51 -18.77
C LEU A 91 -31.40 -19.28 -17.88
N GLN A 92 -31.49 -18.08 -18.44
CA GLN A 92 -31.32 -16.83 -17.68
C GLN A 92 -32.40 -16.65 -16.60
N LEU A 93 -33.64 -17.02 -16.89
CA LEU A 93 -34.71 -17.04 -15.89
C LEU A 93 -34.44 -18.08 -14.79
N GLN A 94 -34.01 -19.29 -15.14
CA GLN A 94 -33.70 -20.33 -14.17
C GLN A 94 -32.50 -19.96 -13.28
N THR A 95 -31.44 -19.37 -13.83
CA THR A 95 -30.28 -18.94 -13.03
C THR A 95 -30.64 -17.83 -12.05
N SER A 96 -31.51 -16.89 -12.45
CA SER A 96 -32.03 -15.84 -11.57
C SER A 96 -32.91 -16.41 -10.45
N ARG A 97 -33.79 -17.37 -10.76
CA ARG A 97 -34.67 -18.03 -9.76
C ARG A 97 -33.89 -18.88 -8.77
N ALA A 98 -32.83 -19.55 -9.21
CA ALA A 98 -31.95 -20.37 -8.37
C ALA A 98 -30.96 -19.53 -7.54
N ALA A 99 -30.94 -18.20 -7.68
CA ALA A 99 -30.01 -17.29 -7.02
C ALA A 99 -28.54 -17.70 -7.14
N LEU A 100 -28.16 -18.21 -8.33
CA LEU A 100 -26.79 -18.64 -8.60
C LEU A 100 -25.82 -17.46 -8.58
N SER A 101 -24.57 -17.74 -8.22
CA SER A 101 -23.52 -16.72 -8.31
C SER A 101 -23.32 -16.29 -9.77
N GLN A 102 -22.87 -15.05 -9.98
CA GLN A 102 -22.65 -14.48 -11.31
C GLN A 102 -21.71 -15.36 -12.17
N GLU A 103 -20.74 -16.04 -11.54
CA GLU A 103 -19.81 -16.94 -12.23
C GLU A 103 -20.44 -18.27 -12.66
N GLU A 104 -21.33 -18.84 -11.86
CA GLU A 104 -22.05 -20.08 -12.20
C GLU A 104 -23.05 -19.84 -13.32
N ALA A 105 -23.75 -18.70 -13.28
CA ALA A 105 -24.64 -18.26 -14.36
C ALA A 105 -23.85 -18.03 -15.67
N ASP A 106 -22.68 -17.39 -15.59
CA ASP A 106 -21.78 -17.19 -16.71
C ASP A 106 -21.26 -18.51 -17.29
N PHE A 107 -20.90 -19.47 -16.43
CA PHE A 107 -20.45 -20.80 -16.84
C PHE A 107 -21.53 -21.53 -17.64
N CYS A 108 -22.74 -21.63 -17.11
CA CYS A 108 -23.87 -22.28 -17.79
C CYS A 108 -24.18 -21.59 -19.13
N SER A 109 -24.19 -20.26 -19.15
CA SER A 109 -24.46 -19.47 -20.35
C SER A 109 -23.41 -19.65 -21.44
N ARG A 110 -22.13 -19.76 -21.07
CA ARG A 110 -21.03 -20.03 -22.01
C ARG A 110 -21.09 -21.45 -22.54
N ARG A 111 -21.34 -22.42 -21.67
CA ARG A 111 -21.48 -23.84 -22.03
C ARG A 111 -22.61 -24.03 -23.05
N LEU A 112 -23.79 -23.46 -22.81
CA LEU A 112 -24.92 -23.49 -23.74
C LEU A 112 -24.59 -22.82 -25.09
N ARG A 113 -23.97 -21.63 -25.07
CA ARG A 113 -23.59 -20.91 -26.31
C ARG A 113 -22.57 -21.68 -27.15
N THR A 114 -21.62 -22.37 -26.53
CA THR A 114 -20.65 -23.21 -27.23
C THR A 114 -21.34 -24.39 -27.92
N ILE A 115 -22.28 -25.06 -27.24
CA ILE A 115 -23.06 -26.17 -27.82
C ILE A 115 -23.86 -25.69 -29.03
N ILE A 116 -24.63 -24.61 -28.87
CA ILE A 116 -25.43 -24.01 -29.96
C ILE A 116 -24.54 -23.66 -31.16
N ARG A 117 -23.36 -23.08 -30.91
CA ARG A 117 -22.41 -22.70 -31.96
C ARG A 117 -21.90 -23.91 -32.74
N LEU A 118 -21.58 -25.01 -32.07
CA LEU A 118 -21.08 -26.23 -32.72
C LEU A 118 -22.18 -26.89 -33.56
N VAL A 119 -23.38 -27.02 -33.00
CA VAL A 119 -24.55 -27.60 -33.68
C VAL A 119 -24.91 -26.81 -34.95
N GLU A 120 -24.95 -25.48 -34.86
CA GLU A 120 -25.26 -24.62 -36.01
C GLU A 120 -24.17 -24.66 -37.08
N MET A 121 -22.91 -24.84 -36.69
CA MET A 121 -21.79 -24.98 -37.64
C MET A 121 -21.90 -26.28 -38.43
N ASP A 122 -22.23 -27.39 -37.77
CA ASP A 122 -22.38 -28.70 -38.40
C ASP A 122 -23.64 -28.76 -39.29
N LEU A 123 -24.75 -28.14 -38.86
CA LEU A 123 -25.95 -27.98 -39.68
C LEU A 123 -25.68 -27.20 -40.97
N ARG A 124 -24.82 -26.17 -40.92
CA ARG A 124 -24.43 -25.39 -42.12
C ARG A 124 -23.46 -26.13 -43.03
N ALA A 125 -22.69 -27.06 -42.48
CA ALA A 125 -21.80 -27.94 -43.24
C ALA A 125 -22.55 -29.09 -43.93
N GLY A 126 -23.87 -29.23 -43.71
CA GLY A 126 -24.71 -30.26 -44.32
C GLY A 126 -24.64 -31.62 -43.60
N LEU A 127 -24.14 -31.66 -42.36
CA LEU A 127 -24.11 -32.89 -41.57
C LEU A 127 -25.50 -33.20 -40.98
N ASP A 128 -25.84 -34.50 -40.91
CA ASP A 128 -27.07 -34.94 -40.26
C ASP A 128 -26.93 -34.90 -38.72
N VAL A 129 -27.37 -33.79 -38.17
CA VAL A 129 -27.37 -33.50 -36.73
C VAL A 129 -28.47 -34.28 -35.97
N TYR A 130 -29.44 -34.85 -36.69
CA TYR A 130 -30.56 -35.59 -36.09
C TYR A 130 -30.28 -37.09 -35.94
N ALA A 131 -29.20 -37.61 -36.52
CA ALA A 131 -28.75 -38.98 -36.35
C ALA A 131 -28.53 -39.34 -34.86
N ALA A 132 -28.90 -40.56 -34.46
CA ALA A 132 -28.78 -41.02 -33.07
C ALA A 132 -27.31 -41.06 -32.55
N SER A 133 -26.33 -41.09 -33.45
CA SER A 133 -24.89 -41.09 -33.17
C SER A 133 -24.24 -39.70 -33.28
N TYR A 134 -24.99 -38.63 -33.54
CA TYR A 134 -24.41 -37.30 -33.74
C TYR A 134 -23.71 -36.78 -32.48
N ARG A 135 -22.44 -36.40 -32.64
CA ARG A 135 -21.64 -35.74 -31.61
C ARG A 135 -20.63 -34.80 -32.28
N PRO A 136 -20.63 -33.50 -31.93
CA PRO A 136 -19.65 -32.56 -32.48
C PRO A 136 -18.23 -32.94 -32.03
N GLU A 137 -17.27 -32.96 -32.95
CA GLU A 137 -15.87 -33.35 -32.66
C GLU A 137 -15.23 -32.49 -31.57
N ARG A 138 -15.49 -31.17 -31.59
CA ARG A 138 -14.90 -30.20 -30.65
C ARG A 138 -15.63 -30.09 -29.31
N LEU A 139 -16.78 -30.75 -29.16
CA LEU A 139 -17.61 -30.58 -27.96
C LEU A 139 -16.87 -31.00 -26.69
N ALA A 140 -16.15 -32.13 -26.73
CA ALA A 140 -15.43 -32.64 -25.57
C ALA A 140 -14.26 -31.74 -25.15
N THR A 141 -13.54 -31.18 -26.13
CA THR A 141 -12.36 -30.35 -25.87
C THR A 141 -12.74 -28.97 -25.37
N ASP A 142 -13.78 -28.36 -25.93
CA ASP A 142 -14.27 -27.04 -25.49
C ASP A 142 -14.95 -27.12 -24.11
N ASP A 143 -15.68 -28.20 -23.82
CA ASP A 143 -16.29 -28.42 -22.50
C ASP A 143 -15.21 -28.59 -21.41
N ALA A 144 -14.17 -29.38 -21.68
CA ALA A 144 -13.03 -29.57 -20.78
C ALA A 144 -12.25 -28.26 -20.51
N ARG A 145 -12.15 -27.38 -21.52
CA ARG A 145 -11.54 -26.05 -21.36
C ARG A 145 -12.40 -25.13 -20.49
N LEU A 146 -13.71 -25.16 -20.66
CA LEU A 146 -14.63 -24.34 -19.86
C LEU A 146 -14.68 -24.80 -18.40
N THR A 147 -14.73 -26.12 -18.14
CA THR A 147 -14.71 -26.67 -16.78
C THR A 147 -13.39 -26.36 -16.07
N SER A 148 -12.24 -26.63 -16.69
CA SER A 148 -10.93 -26.31 -16.08
C SER A 148 -10.73 -24.82 -15.80
N ALA A 149 -11.29 -23.93 -16.63
CA ALA A 149 -11.26 -22.49 -16.38
C ALA A 149 -12.16 -22.08 -15.21
N PHE A 150 -13.33 -22.72 -15.06
CA PHE A 150 -14.24 -22.52 -13.94
C PHE A 150 -13.61 -23.00 -12.62
N ASP A 151 -13.03 -24.20 -12.60
CA ASP A 151 -12.37 -24.78 -11.42
C ASP A 151 -11.20 -23.91 -10.94
N LYS A 152 -10.39 -23.38 -11.87
CA LYS A 152 -9.28 -22.47 -11.53
C LYS A 152 -9.78 -21.17 -10.88
N ARG A 153 -10.92 -20.63 -11.29
CA ARG A 153 -11.51 -19.43 -10.67
C ARG A 153 -12.05 -19.75 -9.28
N ALA A 154 -12.72 -20.89 -9.12
CA ALA A 154 -13.21 -21.37 -7.84
C ALA A 154 -12.06 -21.59 -6.83
N GLN A 155 -10.93 -22.16 -7.27
CA GLN A 155 -9.74 -22.33 -6.43
C GLN A 155 -9.14 -20.98 -6.02
N ARG A 156 -8.94 -20.05 -6.97
CA ARG A 156 -8.43 -18.69 -6.67
C ARG A 156 -9.31 -17.94 -5.67
N ARG A 157 -10.64 -18.08 -5.79
CA ARG A 157 -11.58 -17.48 -4.85
C ARG A 157 -11.40 -18.07 -3.45
N ARG A 158 -11.37 -19.41 -3.31
CA ARG A 158 -11.15 -20.07 -2.01
C ARG A 158 -9.81 -19.64 -1.39
N GLU A 159 -8.77 -19.43 -2.20
CA GLU A 159 -7.50 -18.90 -1.72
C GLU A 159 -7.59 -17.44 -1.29
N GLN A 160 -8.27 -16.58 -2.07
CA GLN A 160 -8.51 -15.19 -1.72
C GLN A 160 -9.35 -15.05 -0.45
N GLU A 161 -10.45 -15.78 -0.33
CA GLU A 161 -11.29 -15.81 0.88
C GLU A 161 -10.49 -16.27 2.09
N LYS A 162 -9.64 -17.28 1.96
CA LYS A 162 -8.71 -17.69 3.04
C LYS A 162 -7.72 -16.59 3.37
N GLN A 163 -7.18 -15.88 2.39
CA GLN A 163 -6.26 -14.76 2.61
C GLN A 163 -6.95 -13.57 3.27
N ASP A 164 -8.15 -13.20 2.84
CA ASP A 164 -8.92 -12.09 3.38
C ASP A 164 -9.47 -12.43 4.76
N ALA A 165 -9.92 -13.66 5.01
CA ALA A 165 -10.26 -14.14 6.34
C ALA A 165 -9.07 -14.08 7.30
N ARG A 166 -7.86 -14.46 6.84
CA ARG A 166 -6.62 -14.27 7.61
C ARG A 166 -6.34 -12.79 7.88
N ARG A 167 -6.50 -11.91 6.90
CA ARG A 167 -6.30 -10.46 7.08
C ARG A 167 -7.30 -9.85 8.05
N LEU A 168 -8.57 -10.28 7.99
CA LEU A 168 -9.63 -9.83 8.89
C LEU A 168 -9.41 -10.36 10.31
N ALA A 169 -9.07 -11.64 10.47
CA ALA A 169 -8.73 -12.22 11.77
C ALA A 169 -7.52 -11.52 12.42
N LEU A 170 -6.52 -11.15 11.62
CA LEU A 170 -5.38 -10.33 12.06
C LEU A 170 -5.75 -8.88 12.43
N GLN A 171 -6.88 -8.36 11.92
CA GLN A 171 -7.35 -7.01 12.21
C GLN A 171 -8.34 -6.95 13.37
N SER A 172 -9.10 -8.02 13.61
CA SER A 172 -10.23 -8.03 14.55
C SER A 172 -9.95 -8.72 15.88
N ASP A 173 -8.72 -9.18 16.14
CA ASP A 173 -8.35 -9.99 17.34
C ASP A 173 -9.32 -11.14 17.61
N LEU A 174 -9.98 -11.65 16.57
CA LEU A 174 -10.85 -12.81 16.68
C LEU A 174 -9.97 -14.02 16.38
N PRO A 175 -9.78 -14.96 17.33
CA PRO A 175 -9.02 -16.16 17.06
C PRO A 175 -9.71 -16.90 15.91
N LEU A 176 -9.00 -17.03 14.79
CA LEU A 176 -9.43 -17.89 13.69
C LEU A 176 -9.35 -19.33 14.24
N LEU A 177 -10.45 -19.83 14.77
CA LEU A 177 -10.60 -21.22 15.13
C LEU A 177 -10.98 -21.95 13.84
N PRO A 178 -10.05 -22.62 13.13
CA PRO A 178 -10.45 -23.51 12.05
C PRO A 178 -11.47 -24.50 12.62
N GLN A 179 -12.53 -24.79 11.86
CA GLN A 179 -13.41 -25.91 12.18
C GLN A 179 -12.56 -27.19 12.03
N LEU A 180 -12.00 -27.64 13.15
CA LEU A 180 -11.16 -28.82 13.25
C LEU A 180 -12.03 -30.05 13.28
N VAL A 181 -11.54 -31.15 12.69
CA VAL A 181 -12.18 -32.45 12.81
C VAL A 181 -12.22 -32.83 14.30
N PRO A 182 -13.29 -33.45 14.83
CA PRO A 182 -13.46 -33.65 16.28
C PRO A 182 -12.29 -34.37 16.96
N GLN A 183 -11.60 -35.25 16.24
CA GLN A 183 -10.42 -35.96 16.73
C GLN A 183 -9.20 -35.03 16.86
N GLU A 184 -8.95 -34.15 15.89
CA GLU A 184 -7.86 -33.18 15.93
C GLU A 184 -8.08 -32.10 17.00
N ALA A 185 -9.34 -31.77 17.31
CA ALA A 185 -9.69 -30.82 18.36
C ALA A 185 -9.27 -31.31 19.75
N ALA A 186 -9.43 -32.61 20.03
CA ALA A 186 -9.03 -33.21 21.30
C ALA A 186 -7.50 -33.18 21.47
N ASP A 187 -6.75 -33.59 20.45
CA ASP A 187 -5.29 -33.61 20.49
C ASP A 187 -4.71 -32.19 20.62
N LEU A 188 -5.27 -31.22 19.90
CA LEU A 188 -4.87 -29.82 20.00
C LEU A 188 -5.23 -29.20 21.35
N SER A 189 -6.31 -29.63 22.01
CA SER A 189 -6.65 -29.15 23.35
C SER A 189 -5.60 -29.56 24.40
N ILE A 190 -5.09 -30.79 24.30
CA ILE A 190 -4.03 -31.31 25.16
C ILE A 190 -2.71 -30.56 24.87
N LEU A 191 -2.40 -30.35 23.59
CA LEU A 191 -1.20 -29.63 23.19
C LEU A 191 -1.25 -28.18 23.66
N ARG A 192 -2.40 -27.52 23.53
CA ARG A 192 -2.63 -26.15 23.99
C ARG A 192 -2.48 -26.03 25.50
N ALA A 193 -3.09 -26.92 26.28
CA ALA A 193 -2.92 -26.95 27.73
C ALA A 193 -1.46 -27.12 28.17
N ARG A 194 -0.68 -27.97 27.49
CA ARG A 194 0.76 -28.14 27.77
C ARG A 194 1.59 -26.93 27.37
N VAL A 195 1.29 -26.32 26.22
CA VAL A 195 1.94 -25.11 25.74
C VAL A 195 1.63 -23.92 26.66
N ASP A 196 0.38 -23.79 27.12
CA ASP A 196 -0.04 -22.76 28.08
C ASP A 196 0.68 -22.92 29.42
N LEU A 197 0.87 -24.17 29.90
CA LEU A 197 1.69 -24.45 31.09
C LEU A 197 3.16 -24.09 30.90
N LEU A 198 3.74 -24.37 29.73
CA LEU A 198 5.11 -23.98 29.40
C LEU A 198 5.26 -22.45 29.31
N HIS A 199 4.31 -21.78 28.67
CA HIS A 199 4.27 -20.32 28.58
C HIS A 199 4.03 -19.67 29.94
N ALA A 200 3.17 -20.21 30.80
CA ALA A 200 2.97 -19.73 32.17
C ALA A 200 4.26 -19.84 33.00
N LYS A 201 4.99 -20.95 32.84
CA LYS A 201 6.29 -21.18 33.51
C LYS A 201 7.41 -20.29 32.94
N GLN A 202 7.33 -19.90 31.66
CA GLN A 202 8.21 -18.89 31.06
C GLN A 202 7.81 -17.46 31.49
N ASN A 203 6.51 -17.16 31.60
CA ASN A 203 6.00 -15.84 31.96
C ASN A 203 6.24 -15.47 33.43
N THR A 204 6.30 -16.44 34.33
CA THR A 204 6.72 -16.17 35.71
C THR A 204 8.20 -15.74 35.80
N ARG A 205 9.03 -16.07 34.80
CA ARG A 205 10.40 -15.55 34.65
C ARG A 205 10.44 -14.15 34.02
N THR A 206 9.39 -13.75 33.28
CA THR A 206 9.27 -12.43 32.62
C THR A 206 8.57 -11.37 33.44
N LEU A 207 8.09 -11.65 34.67
CA LEU A 207 7.60 -10.64 35.62
C LEU A 207 8.70 -9.66 36.11
N HIS A 208 9.97 -9.90 35.74
CA HIS A 208 11.05 -8.89 35.70
C HIS A 208 10.96 -7.91 34.50
N GLY A 209 9.83 -7.88 33.79
CA GLY A 209 9.66 -7.38 32.42
C GLY A 209 9.76 -5.87 32.20
N GLU A 210 9.59 -5.03 33.21
CA GLU A 210 9.86 -3.59 33.05
C GLU A 210 11.37 -3.29 33.00
N ARG A 211 12.20 -4.07 33.72
CA ARG A 211 13.66 -4.05 33.55
C ARG A 211 14.10 -4.63 32.20
N SER A 212 13.27 -5.47 31.58
CA SER A 212 13.60 -6.15 30.31
C SER A 212 13.54 -5.25 29.06
N ARG A 213 12.76 -4.16 29.08
CA ARG A 213 12.68 -3.23 27.94
C ARG A 213 13.94 -2.35 27.88
N LEU A 214 14.37 -1.80 29.02
CA LEU A 214 15.61 -1.02 29.10
C LEU A 214 16.84 -1.90 28.87
N SER A 215 16.83 -3.16 29.33
CA SER A 215 17.92 -4.10 29.04
C SER A 215 18.04 -4.47 27.57
N ALA A 216 17.00 -4.27 26.76
CA ALA A 216 17.05 -4.46 25.31
C ALA A 216 17.69 -3.25 24.58
N LEU A 217 17.80 -2.07 25.21
CA LEU A 217 18.42 -0.89 24.59
C LEU A 217 19.92 -1.07 24.37
N LEU A 218 20.64 -1.56 25.37
CA LEU A 218 22.09 -1.83 25.29
C LEU A 218 22.45 -2.80 24.15
N PRO A 219 21.84 -3.99 24.04
CA PRO A 219 22.13 -4.92 22.94
C PRO A 219 21.65 -4.39 21.59
N LEU A 220 20.54 -3.63 21.53
CA LEU A 220 20.14 -2.94 20.28
C LEU A 220 21.16 -1.89 19.87
N LEU A 221 21.67 -1.10 20.81
CA LEU A 221 22.69 -0.09 20.54
C LEU A 221 24.01 -0.74 20.12
N ALA A 222 24.41 -1.84 20.78
CA ALA A 222 25.57 -2.63 20.38
C ALA A 222 25.40 -3.23 18.96
N LEU A 223 24.21 -3.75 18.64
CA LEU A 223 23.88 -4.23 17.30
C LEU A 223 24.00 -3.11 16.27
N GLN A 224 23.41 -1.94 16.54
CA GLN A 224 23.46 -0.81 15.62
C GLN A 224 24.88 -0.28 15.42
N LEU A 225 25.67 -0.17 16.49
CA LEU A 225 27.09 0.16 16.40
C LEU A 225 27.87 -0.88 15.59
N HIS A 226 27.58 -2.17 15.76
CA HIS A 226 28.22 -3.23 14.98
C HIS A 226 27.86 -3.16 13.50
N THR A 227 26.58 -2.90 13.17
CA THR A 227 26.14 -2.69 11.79
C THR A 227 26.76 -1.44 11.16
N MET A 228 26.92 -0.36 11.94
CA MET A 228 27.60 0.85 11.46
C MET A 228 29.10 0.66 11.25
N HIS A 229 29.78 -0.08 12.13
CA HIS A 229 31.18 -0.45 11.91
C HIS A 229 31.35 -1.32 10.67
N ALA A 230 30.39 -2.20 10.39
CA ALA A 230 30.37 -3.04 9.19
C ALA A 230 30.09 -2.23 7.90
N GLU A 231 29.26 -1.19 7.96
CA GLU A 231 28.96 -0.27 6.83
C GLU A 231 30.09 0.74 6.49
N SER A 232 31.28 0.55 7.07
CA SER A 232 32.57 1.20 6.73
C SER A 232 32.90 2.54 7.42
N ARG A 233 34.22 2.74 7.60
CA ARG A 233 34.87 3.97 8.10
C ARG A 233 34.47 5.24 7.34
N PHE A 234 33.96 5.10 6.10
CA PHE A 234 33.49 6.21 5.29
C PHE A 234 32.27 6.92 5.89
N ALA A 235 31.41 6.23 6.65
CA ALA A 235 30.23 6.85 7.27
C ALA A 235 30.61 7.93 8.28
N LEU A 236 31.65 7.70 9.10
CA LEU A 236 32.17 8.67 10.07
C LEU A 236 32.82 9.87 9.39
N ILE A 237 33.63 9.64 8.36
CA ILE A 237 34.24 10.71 7.55
C ILE A 237 33.13 11.55 6.90
N TRP A 238 32.09 10.90 6.38
CA TRP A 238 30.95 11.58 5.77
C TRP A 238 30.14 12.41 6.78
N ALA A 239 30.01 11.95 8.02
CA ALA A 239 29.33 12.69 9.08
C ALA A 239 30.03 14.01 9.43
N LEU A 240 31.36 14.08 9.28
CA LEU A 240 32.16 15.30 9.41
C LEU A 240 32.14 16.16 8.14
N LEU A 241 32.21 15.52 6.97
CA LEU A 241 32.26 16.21 5.69
C LEU A 241 30.98 17.00 5.39
N GLY A 242 29.81 16.45 5.72
CA GLY A 242 28.51 17.12 5.51
C GLY A 242 28.45 18.52 6.15
N PRO A 243 28.60 18.64 7.48
CA PRO A 243 28.68 19.93 8.18
C PRO A 243 29.76 20.84 7.64
N SER A 244 30.93 20.29 7.30
CA SER A 244 32.06 21.06 6.80
C SER A 244 31.75 21.72 5.44
N VAL A 245 31.07 21.01 4.54
CA VAL A 245 30.66 21.56 3.23
C VAL A 245 29.60 22.65 3.37
N LEU A 246 28.59 22.44 4.22
CA LEU A 246 27.56 23.46 4.43
C LEU A 246 28.12 24.67 5.18
N LEU A 247 28.99 24.45 6.17
CA LEU A 247 29.75 25.49 6.87
C LEU A 247 30.53 26.37 5.88
N THR A 248 31.31 25.78 4.99
CA THR A 248 32.12 26.53 4.02
C THR A 248 31.25 27.26 3.01
N LEU A 249 30.12 26.66 2.59
CA LEU A 249 29.15 27.30 1.71
C LEU A 249 28.56 28.57 2.35
N ILE A 250 28.07 28.47 3.59
CA ILE A 250 27.49 29.62 4.31
C ILE A 250 28.55 30.68 4.55
N SER A 251 29.74 30.28 5.04
CA SER A 251 30.82 31.23 5.32
C SER A 251 31.28 31.97 4.07
N SER A 252 31.43 31.24 2.95
CA SER A 252 31.80 31.81 1.65
C SER A 252 30.78 32.85 1.20
N LEU A 253 29.49 32.57 1.30
CA LEU A 253 28.43 33.51 0.91
C LEU A 253 28.54 34.86 1.66
N TYR A 254 28.82 34.82 2.97
CA TYR A 254 29.03 36.04 3.75
C TYR A 254 30.34 36.75 3.40
N PHE A 255 31.43 36.02 3.18
CA PHE A 255 32.70 36.63 2.78
C PHE A 255 32.63 37.27 1.39
N LEU A 256 31.89 36.70 0.43
CA LEU A 256 31.66 37.32 -0.89
C LEU A 256 30.90 38.65 -0.78
N THR A 257 30.07 38.82 0.25
CA THR A 257 29.36 40.09 0.51
C THR A 257 30.18 41.06 1.39
N GLY A 258 31.42 40.72 1.74
CA GLY A 258 32.30 41.53 2.60
C GLY A 258 31.92 41.50 4.09
N THR A 259 31.02 40.60 4.49
CA THR A 259 30.57 40.50 5.89
C THR A 259 31.45 39.49 6.63
N HIS A 260 32.20 39.97 7.63
CA HIS A 260 33.02 39.11 8.51
C HIS A 260 32.37 38.83 9.87
N PHE A 261 31.43 39.67 10.29
CA PHE A 261 30.67 39.52 11.52
C PHE A 261 29.17 39.71 11.25
N VAL A 262 28.37 38.80 11.80
CA VAL A 262 26.90 38.86 11.75
C VAL A 262 26.39 39.19 13.14
N LEU A 263 25.90 40.41 13.35
CA LEU A 263 25.32 40.83 14.65
C LEU A 263 26.26 40.54 15.85
N GLY A 264 27.57 40.74 15.66
CA GLY A 264 28.60 40.48 16.67
C GLY A 264 29.07 39.01 16.78
N MET A 265 28.58 38.12 15.92
CA MET A 265 29.03 36.73 15.78
C MET A 265 30.04 36.61 14.64
N ASP A 266 31.14 35.88 14.84
CA ASP A 266 32.06 35.58 13.76
C ASP A 266 31.42 34.61 12.74
N VAL A 267 31.60 34.89 11.45
CA VAL A 267 30.93 34.16 10.36
C VAL A 267 31.23 32.64 10.36
N PRO A 268 32.47 32.17 10.61
CA PRO A 268 32.74 30.73 10.66
C PRO A 268 31.98 30.02 11.79
N THR A 269 31.94 30.59 13.01
CA THR A 269 31.18 30.01 14.12
C THR A 269 29.67 30.08 13.89
N PHE A 270 29.18 31.20 13.33
CA PHE A 270 27.78 31.36 12.94
C PHE A 270 27.34 30.24 11.97
N SER A 271 28.18 29.99 10.97
CA SER A 271 27.96 28.99 9.94
C SER A 271 28.09 27.57 10.51
N MET A 272 29.05 27.33 11.42
CA MET A 272 29.29 26.02 12.04
C MET A 272 28.12 25.59 12.91
N THR A 273 27.63 26.50 13.76
CA THR A 273 26.48 26.24 14.65
C THR A 273 25.21 25.93 13.86
N GLY A 274 24.93 26.69 12.80
CA GLY A 274 23.81 26.44 11.89
C GLY A 274 23.93 25.14 11.11
N ALA A 275 25.04 24.96 10.38
CA ALA A 275 25.26 23.83 9.47
C ALA A 275 25.27 22.49 10.22
N THR A 276 26.00 22.42 11.33
CA THR A 276 26.15 21.17 12.09
C THR A 276 24.85 20.78 12.78
N THR A 277 24.12 21.74 13.38
CA THR A 277 22.81 21.47 13.98
C THR A 277 21.80 21.00 12.96
N TRP A 278 21.77 21.65 11.79
CA TRP A 278 20.84 21.29 10.74
C TRP A 278 21.10 19.91 10.16
N ILE A 279 22.37 19.60 9.86
CA ILE A 279 22.72 18.29 9.32
C ILE A 279 22.50 17.19 10.36
N MET A 280 22.78 17.45 11.64
CA MET A 280 22.40 16.55 12.72
C MET A 280 20.89 16.28 12.72
N PHE A 281 20.08 17.35 12.75
CA PHE A 281 18.62 17.26 12.74
C PHE A 281 18.12 16.41 11.56
N ARG A 282 18.62 16.69 10.36
CA ARG A 282 18.33 15.95 9.14
C ARG A 282 18.69 14.46 9.24
N GLN A 283 19.90 14.13 9.72
CA GLN A 283 20.30 12.72 9.86
C GLN A 283 19.43 12.00 10.87
N ILE A 284 19.12 12.64 12.01
CA ILE A 284 18.23 12.06 13.03
C ILE A 284 16.85 11.76 12.43
N ILE A 285 16.26 12.68 11.68
CA ILE A 285 14.95 12.47 11.02
C ILE A 285 14.99 11.23 10.13
N PHE A 286 15.93 11.18 9.18
CA PHE A 286 15.96 10.09 8.21
C PHE A 286 16.30 8.76 8.85
N ARG A 287 17.28 8.72 9.75
CA ARG A 287 17.77 7.47 10.35
C ARG A 287 16.79 6.90 11.36
N SER A 288 16.09 7.75 12.13
CA SER A 288 15.01 7.28 12.99
C SER A 288 13.80 6.83 12.18
N SER A 289 13.45 7.51 11.08
CA SER A 289 12.33 7.10 10.22
C SER A 289 12.57 5.77 9.50
N THR A 290 13.78 5.55 8.97
CA THR A 290 14.14 4.28 8.32
C THR A 290 14.31 3.17 9.35
N GLY A 291 14.91 3.47 10.50
CA GLY A 291 15.01 2.55 11.65
C GLY A 291 13.65 2.09 12.16
N TYR A 292 12.64 2.96 12.16
CA TYR A 292 11.27 2.61 12.53
C TYR A 292 10.65 1.60 11.53
N VAL A 293 10.84 1.83 10.23
CA VAL A 293 10.26 0.96 9.18
C VAL A 293 11.01 -0.37 9.07
N SER A 294 12.33 -0.36 9.17
CA SER A 294 13.18 -1.57 9.09
C SER A 294 13.06 -2.45 10.33
N ALA A 295 12.62 -1.89 11.47
CA ALA A 295 12.37 -2.63 12.71
C ALA A 295 11.42 -3.83 12.51
N ARG A 296 10.57 -3.83 11.47
CA ARG A 296 9.69 -4.97 11.13
C ARG A 296 10.40 -6.33 11.10
N GLY A 297 11.64 -6.39 10.61
CA GLY A 297 12.42 -7.65 10.59
C GLY A 297 12.92 -8.09 11.97
N LEU A 298 13.02 -7.16 12.93
CA LEU A 298 13.51 -7.37 14.28
C LEU A 298 12.38 -7.57 15.31
N LEU A 299 11.11 -7.43 14.91
CA LEU A 299 9.95 -7.60 15.81
C LEU A 299 9.76 -9.04 16.30
N ASN A 300 10.42 -10.01 15.67
CA ASN A 300 10.45 -11.39 16.16
C ASN A 300 11.24 -11.53 17.48
N LEU A 301 12.02 -10.51 17.86
CA LEU A 301 12.77 -10.49 19.11
C LEU A 301 11.89 -9.93 20.25
N PRO A 302 11.74 -10.67 21.37
CA PRO A 302 10.94 -10.20 22.50
C PRO A 302 11.53 -8.91 23.09
N GLY A 303 10.67 -7.90 23.30
CA GLY A 303 11.04 -6.63 23.92
C GLY A 303 11.51 -5.53 22.95
N VAL A 304 11.66 -5.81 21.65
CA VAL A 304 12.04 -4.79 20.65
C VAL A 304 10.78 -4.10 20.11
N THR A 305 10.72 -2.77 20.27
CA THR A 305 9.65 -1.95 19.67
C THR A 305 10.18 -1.08 18.53
N PRO A 306 9.38 -0.79 17.49
CA PRO A 306 9.79 0.13 16.41
C PRO A 306 10.23 1.51 16.94
N LEU A 307 9.54 2.00 17.96
CA LEU A 307 9.90 3.23 18.67
C LEU A 307 11.33 3.16 19.23
N MET A 308 11.69 2.05 19.90
CA MET A 308 13.03 1.87 20.46
C MET A 308 14.11 1.87 19.37
N CYS A 309 13.87 1.20 18.24
CA CYS A 309 14.81 1.25 17.10
C CYS A 309 15.02 2.69 16.60
N ALA A 310 13.94 3.46 16.47
CA ALA A 310 14.01 4.86 16.05
C ALA A 310 14.76 5.74 17.06
N LEU A 311 14.50 5.56 18.35
CA LEU A 311 15.16 6.32 19.43
C LEU A 311 16.64 5.98 19.58
N VAL A 312 17.03 4.71 19.42
CA VAL A 312 18.44 4.30 19.42
C VAL A 312 19.20 4.97 18.27
N GLN A 313 18.61 5.01 17.06
CA GLN A 313 19.18 5.73 15.93
C GLN A 313 19.34 7.23 16.22
N ALA A 314 18.30 7.86 16.76
CA ALA A 314 18.34 9.28 17.11
C ALA A 314 19.44 9.59 18.14
N ALA A 315 19.54 8.80 19.21
CA ALA A 315 20.54 8.97 20.25
C ALA A 315 21.97 8.76 19.72
N MET A 316 22.18 7.75 18.87
CA MET A 316 23.48 7.49 18.26
C MET A 316 23.95 8.65 17.39
N PHE A 317 23.08 9.17 16.52
CA PHE A 317 23.42 10.33 15.69
C PHE A 317 23.60 11.61 16.52
N LEU A 318 22.83 11.81 17.59
CA LEU A 318 23.08 12.89 18.53
C LEU A 318 24.51 12.80 19.12
N CYS A 319 24.94 11.63 19.59
CA CYS A 319 26.29 11.43 20.11
C CYS A 319 27.37 11.69 19.04
N ILE A 320 27.18 11.20 17.81
CA ILE A 320 28.09 11.44 16.68
C ILE A 320 28.22 12.95 16.43
N TYR A 321 27.11 13.68 16.38
CA TYR A 321 27.16 15.11 16.07
C TYR A 321 27.62 15.98 17.25
N LEU A 322 27.43 15.56 18.51
CA LEU A 322 28.08 16.19 19.65
C LEU A 322 29.60 16.04 19.57
N PHE A 323 30.09 14.87 19.15
CA PHE A 323 31.52 14.67 18.89
C PHE A 323 32.01 15.54 17.72
N VAL A 324 31.26 15.60 16.61
CA VAL A 324 31.58 16.48 15.46
C VAL A 324 31.61 17.95 15.89
N PHE A 325 30.68 18.42 16.72
CA PHE A 325 30.72 19.76 17.29
C PHE A 325 32.01 19.99 18.09
N GLY A 326 32.36 19.08 19.00
CA GLY A 326 33.60 19.17 19.77
C GLY A 326 34.84 19.23 18.87
N LEU A 327 34.87 18.42 17.81
CA LEU A 327 35.97 18.41 16.84
C LEU A 327 36.05 19.72 16.03
N LEU A 328 34.94 20.20 15.49
CA LEU A 328 34.91 21.44 14.71
C LEU A 328 35.24 22.67 15.55
N ILE A 329 34.78 22.71 16.81
CA ILE A 329 35.11 23.79 17.75
C ILE A 329 36.61 23.75 18.09
N THR A 330 37.16 22.59 18.42
CA THR A 330 38.59 22.48 18.81
C THR A 330 39.52 22.82 17.64
N VAL A 331 39.27 22.27 16.45
CA VAL A 331 40.05 22.56 15.24
C VAL A 331 39.85 24.01 14.79
N GLY A 332 38.61 24.50 14.74
CA GLY A 332 38.32 25.89 14.35
C GLY A 332 38.96 26.90 15.30
N HIS A 333 38.96 26.61 16.60
CA HIS A 333 39.60 27.47 17.59
C HIS A 333 41.13 27.45 17.47
N SER A 334 41.76 26.31 17.19
CA SER A 334 43.23 26.24 17.03
C SER A 334 43.74 27.08 15.85
N PHE A 335 42.89 27.32 14.85
CA PHE A 335 43.18 28.20 13.72
C PHE A 335 42.71 29.66 13.91
N ASN A 336 42.21 30.03 15.10
CA ASN A 336 41.59 31.33 15.40
C ASN A 336 40.42 31.70 14.46
N LEU A 337 39.72 30.69 13.92
CA LEU A 337 38.55 30.88 13.06
C LEU A 337 37.24 30.85 13.83
N VAL A 338 37.20 30.11 14.94
CA VAL A 338 35.98 29.84 15.73
C VAL A 338 36.14 30.32 17.17
N SER A 339 35.11 30.98 17.69
CA SER A 339 35.04 31.45 19.08
C SER A 339 34.59 30.32 20.01
N LEU A 340 34.93 30.37 21.30
CA LEU A 340 34.44 29.35 22.26
C LEU A 340 33.01 29.65 22.70
N PRO A 341 32.20 28.61 22.98
CA PRO A 341 30.91 28.80 23.62
C PRO A 341 31.05 29.45 24.99
N VAL A 342 30.25 30.47 25.27
CA VAL A 342 30.19 31.13 26.59
C VAL A 342 29.52 30.24 27.63
N HIS A 343 28.47 29.51 27.23
CA HIS A 343 27.72 28.63 28.12
C HIS A 343 27.58 27.21 27.54
N TRP A 344 28.59 26.36 27.77
CA TRP A 344 28.59 24.96 27.31
C TRP A 344 27.31 24.18 27.64
N PRO A 345 26.77 24.21 28.89
CA PRO A 345 25.57 23.45 29.21
C PRO A 345 24.33 23.94 28.44
N ALA A 346 24.17 25.26 28.30
CA ALA A 346 23.03 25.85 27.59
C ALA A 346 23.10 25.56 26.09
N PHE A 347 24.30 25.62 25.50
CA PHE A 347 24.54 25.25 24.11
C PHE A 347 24.17 23.78 23.86
N VAL A 348 24.70 22.86 24.67
CA VAL A 348 24.41 21.42 24.53
C VAL A 348 22.93 21.13 24.73
N LEU A 349 22.25 21.79 25.69
CA LEU A 349 20.81 21.64 25.89
C LEU A 349 20.01 22.03 24.64
N CYS A 350 20.39 23.13 23.98
CA CYS A 350 19.74 23.56 22.73
C CYS A 350 19.98 22.55 21.60
N VAL A 351 21.19 22.00 21.48
CA VAL A 351 21.49 20.91 20.52
C VAL A 351 20.62 19.69 20.78
N VAL A 352 20.52 19.26 22.05
CA VAL A 352 19.69 18.13 22.46
C VAL A 352 18.20 18.40 22.19
N ALA A 353 17.71 19.61 22.46
CA ALA A 353 16.31 19.98 22.17
C ALA A 353 16.01 19.92 20.67
N MET A 354 16.94 20.40 19.82
CA MET A 354 16.84 20.26 18.37
C MET A 354 16.85 18.77 17.94
N ALA A 355 17.69 17.94 18.56
CA ALA A 355 17.73 16.51 18.30
C ALA A 355 16.43 15.79 18.69
N ILE A 356 15.78 16.17 19.80
CA ILE A 356 14.47 15.68 20.20
C ILE A 356 13.41 16.07 19.16
N GLY A 357 13.46 17.29 18.62
CA GLY A 357 12.58 17.72 17.53
C GLY A 357 12.77 16.87 16.28
N GLY A 358 14.02 16.59 15.91
CA GLY A 358 14.36 15.74 14.77
C GLY A 358 13.91 14.29 14.98
N ALA A 359 14.08 13.75 16.18
CA ALA A 359 13.64 12.40 16.54
C ALA A 359 12.10 12.29 16.47
N SER A 360 11.40 13.31 16.97
CA SER A 360 9.93 13.37 16.91
C SER A 360 9.43 13.38 15.47
N MET A 361 10.02 14.21 14.61
CA MET A 361 9.65 14.27 13.21
C MET A 361 10.00 12.97 12.46
N GLY A 362 11.14 12.36 12.76
CA GLY A 362 11.53 11.08 12.16
C GLY A 362 10.64 9.91 12.61
N VAL A 363 10.23 9.85 13.88
CA VAL A 363 9.22 8.88 14.36
C VAL A 363 7.88 9.11 13.68
N ALA A 364 7.42 10.36 13.55
CA ALA A 364 6.18 10.70 12.85
C ALA A 364 6.22 10.26 11.37
N PHE A 365 7.33 10.52 10.66
CA PHE A 365 7.52 10.09 9.28
C PHE A 365 7.61 8.56 9.15
N GLY A 366 8.34 7.90 10.06
CA GLY A 366 8.44 6.44 10.11
C GLY A 366 7.08 5.78 10.35
N ALA A 367 6.30 6.31 11.29
CA ALA A 367 4.95 5.86 11.59
C ALA A 367 4.02 6.05 10.39
N ALA A 368 4.02 7.24 9.76
CA ALA A 368 3.23 7.50 8.56
C ALA A 368 3.65 6.61 7.37
N ALA A 369 4.95 6.31 7.24
CA ALA A 369 5.49 5.46 6.19
C ALA A 369 5.02 4.01 6.27
N THR A 370 4.54 3.55 7.44
CA THR A 370 3.92 2.22 7.57
C THR A 370 2.62 2.09 6.78
N ARG A 371 1.90 3.21 6.59
CA ARG A 371 0.66 3.31 5.79
C ARG A 371 0.97 3.76 4.37
N TRP A 372 1.78 4.80 4.22
CA TRP A 372 2.09 5.44 2.95
C TRP A 372 3.59 5.50 2.74
N HIS A 373 4.14 4.49 2.06
CA HIS A 373 5.57 4.39 1.83
C HIS A 373 6.16 5.59 1.06
N PHE A 374 5.32 6.34 0.33
CA PHE A 374 5.70 7.58 -0.35
C PHE A 374 6.23 8.67 0.59
N ILE A 375 5.84 8.68 1.87
CA ILE A 375 6.26 9.71 2.84
C ILE A 375 7.79 9.77 2.97
N LEU A 376 8.49 8.62 2.95
CA LEU A 376 9.95 8.60 3.02
C LEU A 376 10.62 9.24 1.78
N ARG A 377 9.95 9.26 0.63
CA ARG A 377 10.43 9.93 -0.58
C ARG A 377 10.15 11.43 -0.54
N LEU A 378 9.09 11.85 0.14
CA LEU A 378 8.71 13.25 0.31
C LEU A 378 9.49 13.94 1.45
N ALA A 379 9.93 13.18 2.45
CA ALA A 379 10.62 13.72 3.62
C ALA A 379 11.87 14.58 3.29
N PRO A 380 12.74 14.23 2.32
CA PRO A 380 13.83 15.11 1.86
C PRO A 380 13.37 16.45 1.29
N VAL A 381 12.23 16.48 0.60
CA VAL A 381 11.67 17.72 0.05
C VAL A 381 11.19 18.62 1.17
N ILE A 382 10.44 18.07 2.13
CA ILE A 382 9.95 18.79 3.31
C ILE A 382 11.13 19.35 4.11
N GLU A 383 12.12 18.52 4.40
CA GLU A 383 13.31 18.92 5.15
C GLU A 383 14.04 20.08 4.47
N ARG A 384 14.22 20.04 3.14
CA ARG A 384 14.86 21.14 2.41
C ARG A 384 14.10 22.46 2.50
N PHE A 385 12.76 22.43 2.52
CA PHE A 385 11.97 23.63 2.79
C PHE A 385 12.16 24.13 4.22
N LEU A 386 12.13 23.22 5.20
CA LEU A 386 12.34 23.59 6.60
C LEU A 386 13.73 24.21 6.84
N GLU A 387 14.77 23.78 6.12
CA GLU A 387 16.13 24.33 6.21
C GLU A 387 16.18 25.84 5.92
N ILE A 388 15.41 26.27 4.92
CA ILE A 388 15.34 27.67 4.50
C ILE A 388 14.66 28.51 5.59
N PHE A 389 13.61 27.96 6.23
CA PHE A 389 12.86 28.68 7.25
C PHE A 389 13.47 28.60 8.66
N SER A 390 14.37 27.66 8.93
CA SER A 390 14.91 27.39 10.27
C SER A 390 16.08 28.29 10.71
N SER A 391 16.27 29.45 10.06
CA SER A 391 17.36 30.40 10.37
C SER A 391 18.76 29.75 10.31
N VAL A 392 18.98 28.78 9.41
CA VAL A 392 20.29 28.13 9.23
C VAL A 392 21.28 29.08 8.57
N PHE A 393 20.84 29.77 7.50
CA PHE A 393 21.67 30.66 6.68
C PHE A 393 21.74 32.11 7.18
N PHE A 394 20.72 32.56 7.90
CA PHE A 394 20.57 33.93 8.37
C PHE A 394 19.83 33.95 9.70
N VAL A 395 19.79 35.10 10.33
CA VAL A 395 19.03 35.37 11.56
C VAL A 395 17.84 36.27 11.21
N SER A 396 16.69 36.11 11.88
CA SER A 396 15.50 36.92 11.56
C SER A 396 15.75 38.42 11.75
N GLU A 397 16.61 38.80 12.70
CA GLU A 397 16.96 40.20 12.95
C GLU A 397 17.65 40.88 11.75
N GLN A 398 18.28 40.11 10.84
CA GLN A 398 18.86 40.64 9.59
C GLN A 398 17.80 40.95 8.52
N LEU A 399 16.60 40.37 8.64
CA LEU A 399 15.55 40.54 7.66
C LEU A 399 14.74 41.83 7.92
N PRO A 400 14.21 42.46 6.85
CA PRO A 400 13.21 43.52 6.96
C PRO A 400 12.03 43.09 7.83
N ALA A 401 11.48 44.02 8.62
CA ALA A 401 10.41 43.74 9.60
C ALA A 401 9.20 43.00 9.02
N GLN A 402 8.87 43.26 7.74
CA GLN A 402 7.77 42.60 7.02
C GLN A 402 7.96 41.08 6.85
N TYR A 403 9.21 40.59 6.74
CA TYR A 403 9.49 39.18 6.47
C TYR A 403 9.73 38.34 7.73
N ARG A 404 10.14 38.97 8.84
CA ARG A 404 10.41 38.31 10.12
C ARG A 404 9.30 37.35 10.58
N PRO A 405 8.00 37.72 10.59
CA PRO A 405 6.96 36.83 11.11
C PRO A 405 6.81 35.53 10.32
N TYR A 406 7.10 35.52 9.01
CA TYR A 406 7.02 34.32 8.18
C TYR A 406 8.10 33.29 8.55
N PHE A 407 9.30 33.76 8.89
CA PHE A 407 10.41 32.89 9.32
C PHE A 407 10.23 32.43 10.77
N LEU A 408 9.78 33.33 11.65
CA LEU A 408 9.52 33.03 13.06
C LEU A 408 8.34 32.09 13.28
N TRP A 409 7.46 31.92 12.29
CA TRP A 409 6.43 30.88 12.37
C TRP A 409 7.04 29.47 12.54
N SER A 410 8.24 29.25 11.98
CA SER A 410 8.98 28.00 12.15
C SER A 410 9.55 27.88 13.58
N PRO A 411 9.18 26.88 14.37
CA PRO A 411 9.74 26.68 15.70
C PRO A 411 11.25 26.37 15.67
N LEU A 412 11.74 25.79 14.58
CA LEU A 412 13.16 25.49 14.38
C LEU A 412 13.99 26.78 14.24
N ALA A 413 13.40 27.87 13.73
CA ALA A 413 14.06 29.17 13.70
C ALA A 413 14.37 29.68 15.10
N HIS A 414 13.39 29.59 16.01
CA HIS A 414 13.56 29.93 17.42
C HIS A 414 14.62 29.05 18.08
N GLY A 415 14.58 27.73 17.86
CA GLY A 415 15.59 26.81 18.38
C GLY A 415 17.01 27.15 17.93
N MET A 416 17.19 27.50 16.65
CA MET A 416 18.49 27.87 16.08
C MET A 416 19.02 29.21 16.63
N GLN A 417 18.14 30.20 16.80
CA GLN A 417 18.53 31.50 17.38
C GLN A 417 18.84 31.39 18.87
N LEU A 418 18.09 30.59 19.63
CA LEU A 418 18.37 30.29 21.03
C LEU A 418 19.71 29.58 21.18
N LEU A 419 19.99 28.60 20.32
CA LEU A 419 21.29 27.93 20.26
C LEU A 419 22.43 28.93 20.07
N ARG A 420 22.29 29.88 19.14
CA ARG A 420 23.30 30.93 18.93
C ARG A 420 23.43 31.86 20.12
N SER A 421 22.33 32.25 20.75
CA SER A 421 22.37 33.08 21.97
C SER A 421 23.00 32.37 23.18
N ALA A 422 22.96 31.04 23.22
CA ALA A 422 23.65 30.25 24.23
C ALA A 422 25.15 30.07 23.91
N TYR A 423 25.52 30.12 22.64
CA TYR A 423 26.89 30.01 22.17
C TYR A 423 27.66 31.33 22.36
N PHE A 424 27.12 32.42 21.84
CA PHE A 424 27.78 33.72 21.79
C PHE A 424 27.36 34.61 22.96
N GLY A 425 28.33 35.21 23.65
CA GLY A 425 28.05 36.25 24.65
C GLY A 425 27.69 37.60 24.04
N SER A 426 28.15 37.87 22.82
CA SER A 426 27.91 39.11 22.08
C SER A 426 26.52 39.17 21.43
N TYR A 427 25.84 38.03 21.30
CA TYR A 427 24.57 37.94 20.58
C TYR A 427 23.46 37.43 21.51
N ARG A 428 22.39 38.23 21.63
CA ARG A 428 21.16 37.84 22.30
C ARG A 428 20.01 38.10 21.35
N SER A 429 19.29 37.03 20.98
CA SER A 429 18.14 37.18 20.10
C SER A 429 17.02 37.91 20.82
N THR A 430 16.38 38.82 20.08
CA THR A 430 15.18 39.55 20.54
C THR A 430 13.91 38.95 19.97
N ASP A 431 14.01 38.30 18.80
CA ASP A 431 12.90 37.66 18.11
C ASP A 431 12.63 36.23 18.65
N ALA A 432 13.64 35.56 19.25
CA ALA A 432 13.51 34.17 19.67
C ALA A 432 12.72 33.97 20.97
N SER A 433 11.68 33.13 20.93
CA SER A 433 10.89 32.74 22.10
C SER A 433 11.20 31.31 22.54
N LEU A 434 11.74 31.18 23.76
CA LEU A 434 11.97 29.88 24.40
C LEU A 434 10.65 29.13 24.67
N SER A 435 9.62 29.84 25.12
CA SER A 435 8.33 29.22 25.43
C SER A 435 7.65 28.68 24.16
N TYR A 436 7.71 29.42 23.05
CA TYR A 436 7.18 28.95 21.77
C TYR A 436 7.93 27.72 21.27
N PHE A 437 9.26 27.73 21.33
CA PHE A 437 10.07 26.58 20.94
C PHE A 437 9.78 25.34 21.79
N LEU A 438 9.72 25.46 23.12
CA LEU A 438 9.46 24.33 24.00
C LEU A 438 8.04 23.79 23.87
N THR A 439 7.04 24.67 23.75
CA THR A 439 5.64 24.23 23.57
C THR A 439 5.46 23.49 22.24
N THR A 440 5.97 24.05 21.14
CA THR A 440 5.95 23.37 19.83
C THR A 440 6.72 22.06 19.85
N LEU A 441 7.87 21.99 20.53
CA LEU A 441 8.62 20.75 20.72
C LEU A 441 7.78 19.67 21.42
N VAL A 442 7.11 20.02 22.52
CA VAL A 442 6.20 19.09 23.23
C VAL A 442 5.07 18.64 22.30
N PHE A 443 4.47 19.54 21.52
CA PHE A 443 3.45 19.18 20.54
C PHE A 443 4.00 18.22 19.47
N MET A 444 5.21 18.45 18.94
CA MET A 444 5.84 17.53 17.99
C MET A 444 6.05 16.14 18.59
N VAL A 445 6.51 16.04 19.85
CA VAL A 445 6.66 14.78 20.56
C VAL A 445 5.31 14.07 20.71
N VAL A 446 4.27 14.79 21.14
CA VAL A 446 2.92 14.23 21.32
C VAL A 446 2.38 13.72 19.99
N ILE A 447 2.49 14.49 18.91
CA ILE A 447 2.05 14.08 17.57
C ILE A 447 2.81 12.82 17.12
N ALA A 448 4.12 12.76 17.36
CA ALA A 448 4.93 11.60 17.01
C ALA A 448 4.49 10.34 17.78
N LEU A 449 4.22 10.45 19.08
CA LEU A 449 3.74 9.34 19.91
C LEU A 449 2.32 8.90 19.55
N VAL A 450 1.44 9.85 19.21
CA VAL A 450 0.10 9.54 18.72
C VAL A 450 0.17 8.80 17.38
N ALA A 451 0.99 9.29 16.44
CA ALA A 451 1.22 8.63 15.16
C ALA A 451 1.80 7.21 15.34
N GLU A 452 2.76 7.05 16.27
CA GLU A 452 3.31 5.74 16.63
C GLU A 452 2.22 4.81 17.18
N ARG A 453 1.37 5.27 18.09
CA ARG A 453 0.30 4.48 18.67
C ARG A 453 -0.69 3.97 17.62
N PHE A 454 -1.05 4.81 16.65
CA PHE A 454 -1.91 4.40 15.53
C PHE A 454 -1.21 3.46 14.54
N ALA A 455 0.10 3.60 14.35
CA ALA A 455 0.88 2.70 13.50
C ALA A 455 1.13 1.34 14.19
N ARG A 456 1.24 1.31 15.53
CA ARG A 456 1.58 0.13 16.31
C ARG A 456 0.61 -1.04 16.10
N SER A 457 -0.70 -0.77 16.03
CA SER A 457 -1.73 -1.80 15.76
C SER A 457 -1.57 -2.47 14.39
N ARG A 458 -0.79 -1.89 13.48
CA ARG A 458 -0.53 -2.43 12.14
C ARG A 458 0.87 -3.02 11.99
N VAL A 459 1.76 -2.77 12.94
CA VAL A 459 3.18 -3.15 12.87
C VAL A 459 3.49 -4.35 13.76
N GLN A 460 2.83 -4.47 14.91
CA GLN A 460 2.96 -5.62 15.80
C GLN A 460 1.66 -6.43 15.74
N PRO A 461 1.68 -7.73 15.34
CA PRO A 461 0.57 -8.61 15.71
C PRO A 461 0.57 -8.70 17.24
N MET A 462 -0.55 -8.35 17.87
CA MET A 462 -0.69 -8.46 19.33
C MET A 462 -0.71 -9.92 19.77
#